data_AF-A0A2X4Y300-F1
#
_entry.id   AF-A0A2X4Y300-F1
#
_cell.length_a   1.000
_cell.length_b   1.000
_cell.length_c   1.000
_cell.angle_alpha   90.00
_cell.angle_beta   90.00
_cell.angle_gamma   90.00
#
_symmetry.space_group_name_H-M   'P 1'
#
loop_
_entity.id
_entity.type
_entity.pdbx_description
1 polymer ?
#
loop_
_entity_poly.entity_id
_entity_poly.type
_entity_poly.pdbx_seq_one_letter_code
_entity_poly.pdbx_strand_id
1 'polypeptide(L)' 'MPYVNIKITREGATPEQKKQLIAGVTQLLVDTLGKNPATTVWSLMK' A
#
# COMPACT_ATOMS: atom_id res chain seq x y z
N MET A 1 14.22 -2.02 -2.25
CA MET A 1 13.27 -2.15 -1.13
C MET A 1 12.31 -0.99 -1.22
N PRO A 2 11.10 -1.16 -1.77
CA PRO A 2 10.16 -0.06 -1.92
C PRO A 2 9.58 0.38 -0.56
N TYR A 3 9.43 1.68 -0.39
CA TYR A 3 8.74 2.30 0.75
C TYR A 3 7.50 3.03 0.25
N VAL A 4 6.35 2.74 0.85
CA VAL A 4 5.06 3.31 0.45
C VAL A 4 4.42 3.99 1.66
N ASN A 5 4.07 5.27 1.51
CA ASN A 5 3.35 6.04 2.51
C ASN A 5 1.99 6.48 1.97
N ILE A 6 0.90 6.00 2.57
CA ILE A 6 -0.48 6.32 2.19
C ILE A 6 -1.08 7.23 3.25
N LYS A 7 -1.59 8.38 2.81
CA LYS A 7 -2.31 9.35 3.65
C LYS A 7 -3.74 9.48 3.15
N ILE A 8 -4.69 9.35 4.07
CA ILE A 8 -6.11 9.45 3.78
C ILE A 8 -6.62 10.74 4.41
N THR A 9 -7.50 11.46 3.73
CA THR A 9 -8.12 12.69 4.24
C THR A 9 -9.15 12.38 5.34
N ARG A 10 -9.71 13.42 5.97
CA ARG A 10 -10.54 13.33 7.19
C ARG A 10 -11.77 12.42 7.09
N GLU A 11 -12.18 12.01 5.90
CA GLU A 11 -13.25 11.02 5.68
C GLU A 11 -12.82 9.59 6.07
N GLY A 12 -11.51 9.35 6.20
CA GLY A 12 -10.94 8.08 6.63
C GLY A 12 -11.16 6.94 5.63
N ALA A 13 -10.82 5.73 6.07
CA ALA A 13 -11.10 4.50 5.35
C ALA A 13 -11.33 3.36 6.34
N THR A 14 -12.22 2.44 5.98
CA THR A 14 -12.47 1.20 6.71
C THR A 14 -11.22 0.31 6.72
N PRO A 15 -11.09 -0.61 7.70
CA PRO A 15 -10.01 -1.59 7.71
C PRO A 15 -9.91 -2.39 6.40
N GLU A 16 -11.05 -2.72 5.80
CA GLU A 16 -11.16 -3.49 4.56
C GLU A 16 -10.60 -2.69 3.37
N GLN A 17 -10.97 -1.41 3.25
CA GLN A 17 -10.42 -0.52 2.24
C GLN A 17 -8.89 -0.36 2.38
N LYS A 18 -8.38 -0.27 3.61
CA LYS A 18 -6.93 -0.20 3.85
C LYS A 18 -6.21 -1.46 3.41
N LYS A 19 -6.78 -2.64 3.68
CA LYS A 19 -6.24 -3.93 3.19
C LYS A 19 -6.22 -3.97 1.67
N GLN A 20 -7.30 -3.53 1.02
CA GLN A 20 -7.39 -3.46 -0.44
C GLN A 20 -6.34 -2.51 -1.04
N LEU A 21 -6.13 -1.33 -0.44
CA LEU A 21 -5.10 -0.38 -0.87
C LEU A 21 -3.69 -0.98 -0.77
N ILE A 22 -3.37 -1.65 0.34
CA ILE A 22 -2.08 -2.32 0.51
C ILE A 22 -1.89 -3.39 -0.57
N ALA A 23 -2.88 -4.26 -0.76
CA ALA A 23 -2.79 -5.33 -1.77
C ALA A 23 -2.64 -4.78 -3.20
N GLY A 24 -3.45 -3.79 -3.57
CA GLY A 24 -3.41 -3.17 -4.90
C GLY A 24 -2.08 -2.49 -5.20
N VAL A 25 -1.55 -1.71 -4.25
CA VAL A 25 -0.23 -1.07 -4.43
C VAL A 25 0.90 -2.11 -4.45
N THR A 26 0.79 -3.18 -3.67
CA THR A 26 1.77 -4.28 -3.68
C THR A 26 1.84 -4.89 -5.07
N GLN A 27 0.68 -5.21 -5.65
CA GLN A 27 0.59 -5.81 -6.98
C GLN A 27 1.12 -4.86 -8.06
N LEU A 28 0.80 -3.56 -7.97
CA LEU A 28 1.32 -2.57 -8.90
C LEU A 28 2.86 -2.51 -8.92
N LEU A 29 3.50 -2.64 -7.76
CA LEU A 29 4.96 -2.69 -7.65
C LEU A 29 5.56 -3.97 -8.23
N VAL A 30 4.85 -5.10 -8.12
CA VAL A 30 5.24 -6.35 -8.77
C VAL A 30 5.15 -6.20 -10.28
N ASP A 31 4.00 -5.76 -10.78
CA ASP A 31 3.71 -5.73 -12.22
C ASP A 31 4.57 -4.70 -12.96
N THR A 32 4.79 -3.52 -12.36
CA THR A 32 5.48 -2.41 -13.03
C THR A 32 6.99 -2.49 -12.87
N LEU A 33 7.47 -2.93 -11.70
CA LEU A 33 8.89 -2.82 -11.32
C LEU A 33 9.54 -4.18 -11.01
N GLY A 34 8.81 -5.29 -11.13
CA GLY A 34 9.29 -6.64 -10.84
C GLY A 34 9.78 -6.81 -9.40
N LYS A 35 9.22 -6.08 -8.43
CA LYS A 35 9.71 -6.10 -7.04
C LYS A 35 9.13 -7.24 -6.24
N ASN A 36 9.93 -7.80 -5.33
CA ASN A 36 9.45 -8.81 -4.38
C ASN A 36 8.52 -8.15 -3.34
N PRO A 37 7.25 -8.56 -3.25
CA PRO A 37 6.27 -7.97 -2.35
C PRO A 37 6.66 -8.08 -0.87
N ALA A 38 7.39 -9.14 -0.48
CA ALA A 38 7.84 -9.38 0.89
C ALA A 38 8.87 -8.35 1.40
N THR A 39 9.41 -7.52 0.51
CA THR A 39 10.42 -6.49 0.85
C THR A 39 9.83 -5.09 0.94
N THR A 40 8.50 -4.93 0.83
CA THR A 40 7.86 -3.61 0.85
C THR A 40 7.58 -3.18 2.27
N VAL A 41 8.01 -1.97 2.62
CA VAL A 41 7.70 -1.34 3.91
C VAL A 41 6.53 -0.38 3.74
N TRP A 42 5.57 -0.48 4.64
CA TRP A 42 4.29 0.23 4.58
C TRP A 42 4.17 1.23 5.72
N SER A 43 3.69 2.41 5.39
CA SER A 43 3.16 3.38 6.34
C SER A 43 1.78 3.80 5.87
N LEU A 44 0.76 3.59 6.69
CA LEU A 44 -0.61 4.04 6.39
C LEU A 44 -1.11 4.86 7.58
N MET A 45 -1.22 6.16 7.37
CA MET A 45 -1.65 7.12 8.38
C MET A 45 -3.11 7.51 8.15
N LYS A 46 -3.83 7.73 9.25
CA LYS A 46 -5.17 8.31 9.23
C LYS A 46 -5.11 9.80 8.95
#